data_AF-A0A1D8RS75-F1
#
_entry.id   AF-A0A1D8RS75-F1
#
_cell.length_a   1.000
_cell.length_b   1.000
_cell.length_c   1.000
_cell.angle_alpha   90.00
_cell.angle_beta   90.00
_cell.angle_gamma   90.00
#
_symmetry.space_group_name_H-M   'P 1'
#
loop_
_entity.id
_entity.type
_entity.pdbx_description
1 polymer ?
#
loop_
_entity_poly.entity_id
_entity_poly.type
_entity_poly.pdbx_seq_one_letter_code
_entity_poly.pdbx_strand_id
1 'polypeptide(L)'
;MKTSPNHIPVINLPSLLRKVIKAYALKAGIRASGCELYRIGRSRNWQLKASFEQLEHVVAFIQDSEEPSWQWLVNYLMSQRQALSHDELMRIAKLKSDITVNQLMARTDCTIAEARKVIDELEWLIE
;
A
#
# COMPACT_ATOMS: atom_id res chain seq x y z
N MET A 1 -21.87 -11.15 -10.20
CA MET A 1 -20.63 -10.34 -10.03
C MET A 1 -19.92 -10.91 -8.80
N LYS A 2 -18.79 -11.61 -8.99
CA LYS A 2 -18.04 -12.18 -7.87
C LYS A 2 -17.03 -11.12 -7.45
N THR A 3 -17.36 -10.36 -6.41
CA THR A 3 -16.42 -9.42 -5.80
C THR A 3 -15.26 -10.24 -5.25
N SER A 4 -14.10 -10.10 -5.88
CA SER A 4 -12.83 -10.64 -5.38
C SER A 4 -12.67 -10.24 -3.91
N PRO A 5 -12.07 -11.07 -3.04
CA PRO A 5 -11.86 -10.69 -1.65
C PRO A 5 -11.05 -9.39 -1.66
N ASN A 6 -11.63 -8.32 -1.10
CA ASN A 6 -10.93 -7.06 -0.86
C ASN A 6 -9.68 -7.38 -0.02
N HIS A 7 -8.55 -7.56 -0.69
CA HIS A 7 -7.28 -7.77 -0.04
C HIS A 7 -6.91 -6.44 0.60
N ILE A 8 -7.06 -6.35 1.92
CA ILE A 8 -6.67 -5.15 2.68
C ILE A 8 -5.16 -5.27 2.91
N PRO A 9 -4.33 -4.43 2.28
CA PRO A 9 -2.91 -4.55 2.40
C PRO A 9 -2.42 -4.26 3.82
N VAL A 10 -1.34 -4.94 4.18
CA VAL A 10 -0.72 -4.86 5.51
C VAL A 10 0.66 -4.25 5.37
N ILE A 11 0.86 -3.09 5.99
CA ILE A 11 2.10 -2.31 5.94
C ILE A 11 2.78 -2.34 7.31
N ASN A 12 4.03 -2.77 7.33
CA ASN A 12 4.85 -2.72 8.54
C ASN A 12 5.39 -1.31 8.73
N LEU A 13 5.30 -0.78 9.95
CA LEU A 13 5.82 0.54 10.33
C LEU A 13 6.97 0.36 11.33
N PRO A 14 8.13 -0.19 10.90
CA PRO A 14 9.29 -0.31 11.77
C PRO A 14 9.76 1.10 12.14
N SER A 15 10.02 1.34 13.44
CA SER A 15 10.48 2.64 13.94
C SER A 15 9.43 3.76 14.01
N LEU A 16 8.13 3.49 13.86
CA LEU A 16 7.07 4.52 13.95
C LEU A 16 7.27 5.45 15.16
N LEU A 17 7.42 4.87 16.36
CA LEU A 17 7.57 5.63 17.60
C LEU A 17 8.95 6.31 17.77
N ARG A 18 9.95 5.97 16.94
CA ARG A 18 11.28 6.60 16.98
C ARG A 18 11.39 7.82 16.08
N LYS A 19 10.62 7.85 14.99
CA LYS A 19 10.68 8.90 13.96
C LYS A 19 9.63 10.00 14.14
N VAL A 20 8.61 9.77 14.98
CA VAL A 20 7.42 10.62 15.11
C VAL A 20 7.37 11.31 16.46
N ILE A 21 7.12 12.62 16.45
CA ILE A 21 6.73 13.41 17.63
C ILE A 21 5.21 13.38 17.79
N LYS A 22 4.68 13.51 19.02
CA LYS A 22 3.23 13.40 19.31
C LYS A 22 2.59 12.14 18.71
N ALA A 23 3.28 11.00 18.81
CA ALA A 23 2.82 9.74 18.21
C ALA A 23 1.40 9.31 18.64
N TYR A 24 0.92 9.75 19.80
CA TYR A 24 -0.47 9.51 20.21
C TYR A 24 -1.48 10.18 19.26
N ALA A 25 -1.27 11.45 18.90
CA ALA A 25 -2.12 12.18 17.97
C ALA A 25 -2.10 11.56 16.57
N LEU A 26 -0.90 11.22 16.05
CA LEU A 26 -0.77 10.53 14.76
C LEU A 26 -1.54 9.19 14.77
N LYS A 27 -1.36 8.38 15.81
CA LYS A 27 -2.07 7.09 15.94
C LYS A 27 -3.58 7.25 16.04
N ALA A 28 -4.06 8.34 16.65
CA ALA A 28 -5.49 8.64 16.72
C ALA A 28 -6.04 9.02 15.34
N GLY A 29 -5.35 9.91 14.61
CA GLY A 29 -5.71 10.30 13.25
C GLY A 29 -5.74 9.11 12.28
N ILE A 30 -4.72 8.25 12.31
CA ILE A 30 -4.68 7.04 11.47
C ILE A 30 -5.90 6.14 11.72
N ARG A 31 -6.31 5.96 12.98
CA ARG A 31 -7.50 5.15 13.30
C ARG A 31 -8.80 5.85 12.91
N ALA A 32 -8.86 7.17 13.01
CA ALA A 32 -10.01 7.95 12.58
C ALA A 32 -10.25 7.85 11.06
N SER A 33 -9.20 7.62 10.27
CA SER A 33 -9.28 7.28 8.84
C SER A 33 -9.87 5.89 8.56
N GLY A 34 -10.26 5.13 9.58
CA GLY A 34 -10.83 3.78 9.45
C GLY A 34 -9.79 2.66 9.36
N CYS A 35 -8.50 2.98 9.48
CA CYS A 35 -7.42 2.00 9.42
C CYS A 35 -7.30 1.17 10.69
N GLU A 36 -6.84 -0.08 10.56
CA GLU A 36 -6.39 -0.87 11.71
C GLU A 36 -4.93 -0.59 12.00
N LEU A 37 -4.64 -0.05 13.18
CA LEU A 37 -3.27 0.21 13.62
C LEU A 37 -2.99 -0.50 14.96
N TYR A 38 -2.13 -1.51 14.92
CA TYR A 38 -1.78 -2.34 16.07
C TYR A 38 -0.28 -2.57 16.20
N ARG A 39 0.15 -2.97 17.40
CA ARG A 39 1.54 -3.31 17.69
C ARG A 39 1.77 -4.80 17.47
N ILE A 40 2.89 -5.17 16.85
CA ILE A 40 3.26 -6.58 16.64
C ILE A 40 3.95 -7.12 17.90
N GLY A 41 3.22 -7.88 18.72
CA GLY A 41 3.75 -8.58 19.90
C GLY A 41 4.43 -7.68 20.94
N ARG A 42 5.54 -8.15 21.52
CA ARG A 42 6.38 -7.38 22.47
C ARG A 42 7.31 -6.38 21.78
N SER A 43 7.44 -6.44 20.45
CA SER A 43 8.28 -5.52 19.70
C SER A 43 7.68 -4.11 19.69
N ARG A 44 8.52 -3.09 19.46
CA ARG A 44 8.07 -1.71 19.21
C ARG A 44 7.63 -1.48 17.75
N ASN A 45 7.48 -2.55 16.98
CA ASN A 45 7.03 -2.47 15.60
C ASN A 45 5.51 -2.34 15.56
N TRP A 46 5.05 -1.45 14.69
CA TRP A 46 3.64 -1.22 14.44
C TRP A 46 3.28 -1.78 13.07
N GLN A 47 2.01 -2.14 12.90
CA GLN A 47 1.46 -2.64 11.67
C GLN A 47 0.16 -1.89 11.38
N LEU A 48 0.05 -1.45 10.13
CA LEU A 48 -1.10 -0.75 9.58
C LEU A 48 -1.78 -1.70 8.59
N LYS A 49 -3.08 -1.95 8.76
CA LYS A 49 -3.91 -2.44 7.68
C LYS A 49 -4.83 -1.32 7.24
N ALA A 50 -4.81 -1.04 5.95
CA ALA A 50 -5.59 0.03 5.37
C ALA A 50 -5.92 -0.31 3.92
N SER A 51 -7.14 -0.03 3.48
CA SER A 51 -7.44 0.01 2.05
C SER A 51 -6.71 1.18 1.39
N PHE A 52 -6.71 1.21 0.06
CA PHE A 52 -6.15 2.31 -0.70
C PHE A 52 -6.78 3.66 -0.34
N GLU A 53 -8.11 3.73 -0.28
CA GLU A 53 -8.86 4.93 0.12
C GLU A 53 -8.47 5.39 1.54
N GLN A 54 -8.32 4.44 2.46
CA GLN A 54 -7.89 4.73 3.82
C GLN A 54 -6.46 5.26 3.87
N LEU A 55 -5.55 4.77 3.02
CA LEU A 55 -4.19 5.31 2.90
C LEU A 55 -4.19 6.75 2.39
N GLU A 56 -5.03 7.09 1.42
CA GLU A 56 -5.19 8.47 0.94
C GLU A 56 -5.70 9.39 2.06
N HIS A 57 -6.67 8.94 2.84
CA HIS A 57 -7.16 9.69 4.00
C HIS A 57 -6.08 9.90 5.06
N VAL A 58 -5.22 8.90 5.31
CA VAL A 58 -4.09 9.05 6.23
C VAL A 58 -3.06 10.06 5.70
N VAL A 59 -2.79 10.03 4.40
CA VAL A 59 -1.85 10.96 3.76
C VAL A 59 -2.37 12.39 3.83
N ALA A 60 -3.64 12.61 3.45
CA ALA A 60 -4.29 13.92 3.54
C ALA A 60 -4.26 14.45 4.97
N PHE A 61 -4.62 13.62 5.95
CA PHE A 61 -4.54 13.97 7.38
C PHE A 61 -3.14 14.42 7.81
N ILE A 62 -2.09 13.73 7.35
CA ILE A 62 -0.70 14.11 7.70
C ILE A 62 -0.28 15.39 6.97
N GLN A 63 -0.69 15.58 5.72
CA GLN A 63 -0.39 16.79 4.94
C GLN A 63 -1.07 18.04 5.52
N ASP A 64 -2.29 17.90 6.04
CA ASP A 64 -3.02 18.96 6.73
C ASP A 64 -2.48 19.23 8.15
N SER A 65 -1.62 18.36 8.67
CA SER A 65 -1.03 18.54 10.00
C SER A 65 0.19 19.47 9.96
N GLU A 66 0.31 20.33 10.98
CA GLU A 66 1.48 21.20 11.17
C GLU A 66 2.69 20.46 11.77
N GLU A 67 2.75 19.12 11.71
CA GLU A 67 3.80 18.32 12.37
C GLU A 67 4.79 17.70 11.36
N PRO A 68 5.97 18.33 11.12
CA PRO A 68 6.90 17.89 10.08
C PRO A 68 7.46 16.49 10.32
N SER A 69 7.54 16.06 11.59
CA SER A 69 8.00 14.72 11.95
C SER A 69 7.09 13.59 11.42
N TRP A 70 5.90 13.90 10.89
CA TRP A 70 5.00 12.90 10.32
C TRP A 70 5.23 12.70 8.82
N GLN A 71 5.90 13.64 8.13
CA GLN A 71 6.05 13.63 6.67
C GLN A 71 6.82 12.42 6.13
N TRP A 72 7.74 11.83 6.91
CA TRP A 72 8.41 10.60 6.49
C TRP A 72 7.41 9.45 6.28
N LEU A 73 6.30 9.44 7.03
CA LEU A 73 5.28 8.41 6.93
C LEU A 73 4.53 8.54 5.61
N VAL A 74 4.25 9.76 5.12
CA VAL A 74 3.65 9.98 3.79
C VAL A 74 4.51 9.34 2.70
N ASN A 75 5.81 9.67 2.68
CA ASN A 75 6.74 9.10 1.71
C ASN A 75 6.81 7.57 1.82
N TYR A 76 6.79 7.05 3.04
CA TYR A 76 6.81 5.61 3.28
C TYR A 76 5.52 4.95 2.75
N LEU A 77 4.34 5.47 3.09
CA LEU A 77 3.05 4.92 2.65
C LEU A 77 2.91 4.98 1.12
N MET A 78 3.35 6.05 0.48
CA MET A 78 3.33 6.17 -0.99
C MET A 78 4.23 5.11 -1.66
N SER A 79 5.41 4.84 -1.09
CA SER A 79 6.29 3.79 -1.60
C SER A 79 5.67 2.39 -1.46
N GLN A 80 4.98 2.13 -0.34
CA GLN A 80 4.31 0.87 -0.09
C GLN A 80 3.10 0.70 -1.00
N ARG A 81 2.31 1.76 -1.23
CA ARG A 81 1.20 1.79 -2.19
C ARG A 81 1.66 1.38 -3.59
N GLN A 82 2.76 1.94 -4.08
CA GLN A 82 3.30 1.60 -5.39
C GLN A 82 3.74 0.12 -5.47
N ALA A 83 4.41 -0.38 -4.43
CA ALA A 83 4.83 -1.77 -4.36
C ALA A 83 3.65 -2.74 -4.30
N LEU A 84 2.64 -2.45 -3.48
CA LEU A 84 1.42 -3.26 -3.35
C LEU A 84 0.63 -3.33 -4.66
N SER A 85 0.49 -2.21 -5.37
CA SER A 85 -0.12 -2.16 -6.70
C SER A 85 0.62 -3.08 -7.68
N HIS A 86 1.95 -2.98 -7.71
CA HIS A 86 2.78 -3.81 -8.58
C HIS A 86 2.68 -5.31 -8.25
N ASP A 87 2.74 -5.68 -6.97
CA ASP A 87 2.62 -7.07 -6.53
C ASP A 87 1.25 -7.68 -6.84
N GLU A 88 0.18 -6.89 -6.73
CA GLU A 88 -1.17 -7.33 -7.10
C GLU A 88 -1.29 -7.57 -8.61
N LEU A 89 -0.75 -6.66 -9.43
CA LEU A 89 -0.69 -6.83 -10.88
C LEU A 89 0.13 -8.07 -11.27
N MET A 90 1.30 -8.26 -10.64
CA MET A 90 2.16 -9.41 -10.85
C MET A 90 1.48 -10.73 -10.45
N ARG A 91 0.72 -10.74 -9.34
CA ARG A 91 -0.05 -11.91 -8.92
C ARG A 91 -1.12 -12.26 -9.97
N ILE A 92 -1.87 -11.27 -10.46
CA ILE A 92 -2.88 -11.47 -11.50
C ILE A 92 -2.22 -11.96 -12.79
N ALA A 93 -1.06 -11.41 -13.14
CA ALA A 93 -0.33 -11.80 -14.33
C ALA A 93 0.18 -13.26 -14.25
N LYS A 94 0.72 -13.68 -13.10
CA LYS A 94 1.17 -15.06 -12.87
C LYS A 94 0.05 -16.12 -12.91
N LEU A 95 -1.18 -15.75 -12.54
CA LEU A 95 -2.33 -16.67 -12.63
C LEU A 95 -2.70 -17.00 -14.08
N LYS A 96 -2.31 -16.16 -15.03
CA LYS A 96 -2.54 -16.35 -16.45
C LYS A 96 -1.28 -15.94 -17.22
N SER A 97 -0.32 -16.85 -17.37
CA SER A 97 1.01 -16.58 -17.94
C SER A 97 1.00 -16.08 -19.40
N ASP A 98 -0.10 -16.25 -20.14
CA ASP A 98 -0.32 -15.73 -21.51
C ASP A 98 -1.11 -14.40 -21.53
N ILE A 99 -1.29 -13.74 -20.38
CA ILE A 99 -2.05 -12.48 -20.30
C ILE A 99 -1.31 -11.35 -21.01
N THR A 100 -2.03 -10.62 -21.86
CA THR A 100 -1.48 -9.46 -22.55
C THR A 100 -1.66 -8.19 -21.72
N VAL A 101 -0.87 -7.15 -22.02
CA VAL A 101 -1.00 -5.80 -21.41
C VAL A 101 -2.46 -5.31 -21.43
N ASN A 102 -3.15 -5.43 -22.56
CA ASN A 102 -4.55 -5.02 -22.70
C ASN A 102 -5.50 -5.87 -21.84
N GLN A 103 -5.23 -7.17 -21.69
CA GLN A 103 -6.04 -8.05 -20.84
C GLN A 103 -5.80 -7.81 -19.34
N LEU A 104 -4.58 -7.42 -18.95
CA LEU A 104 -4.26 -7.03 -17.59
C LEU A 104 -4.97 -5.72 -17.26
N MET A 105 -4.82 -4.68 -18.09
CA MET A 105 -5.54 -3.40 -17.97
C MET A 105 -7.07 -3.53 -18.02
N ALA A 106 -7.63 -4.49 -18.75
CA ALA A 106 -9.08 -4.70 -18.75
C ALA A 106 -9.59 -5.38 -17.47
N ARG A 107 -8.71 -6.08 -16.74
CA ARG A 107 -9.04 -6.76 -15.48
C ARG A 107 -8.71 -5.93 -14.24
N THR A 108 -7.89 -4.91 -14.40
CA THR A 108 -7.37 -4.07 -13.34
C THR A 108 -7.35 -2.63 -13.80
N ASP A 109 -7.68 -1.66 -12.94
CA ASP A 109 -7.63 -0.24 -13.28
C ASP A 109 -6.20 0.35 -13.32
N CYS A 110 -5.20 -0.46 -13.73
CA CYS A 110 -3.81 -0.03 -13.84
C CYS A 110 -3.54 0.71 -15.15
N THR A 111 -2.50 1.53 -15.14
CA THR A 111 -2.02 2.23 -16.34
C THR A 111 -1.30 1.27 -17.30
N ILE A 112 -1.15 1.70 -18.55
CA ILE A 112 -0.39 0.94 -19.56
C ILE A 112 1.08 0.76 -19.17
N ALA A 113 1.66 1.74 -18.47
CA ALA A 113 3.04 1.69 -18.02
C ALA A 113 3.23 0.63 -16.92
N GLU A 114 2.32 0.58 -15.95
CA GLU A 114 2.31 -0.44 -14.89
C GLU A 114 2.09 -1.84 -15.47
N ALA A 115 1.11 -1.98 -16.36
CA ALA A 115 0.83 -3.25 -17.02
C ALA A 115 2.03 -3.75 -17.85
N ARG A 116 2.67 -2.87 -18.64
CA ARG A 116 3.86 -3.21 -19.42
C ARG A 116 4.99 -3.68 -18.52
N LYS A 117 5.29 -2.93 -17.46
CA LYS A 117 6.36 -3.26 -16.52
C LYS A 117 6.19 -4.66 -15.92
N VAL A 118 4.95 -5.03 -15.54
CA VAL A 118 4.64 -6.35 -14.97
C VAL A 118 4.79 -7.47 -16.00
N ILE A 119 4.35 -7.25 -17.24
CA ILE A 119 4.50 -8.26 -18.31
C ILE A 119 5.98 -8.47 -18.67
N ASP A 120 6.74 -7.39 -18.84
CA ASP A 120 8.16 -7.46 -19.16
C ASP A 120 8.94 -8.21 -18.05
N GLU A 121 8.63 -7.93 -16.78
CA GLU A 121 9.20 -8.67 -15.64
C GLU A 121 8.78 -10.15 -15.60
N LEU A 122 7.56 -10.48 -16.03
CA LEU A 122 7.06 -11.85 -16.07
C LEU A 122 7.75 -12.67 -17.17
N GLU A 123 7.94 -12.09 -18.36
CA GLU A 123 8.68 -12.71 -19.46
C GLU A 123 10.12 -13.05 -19.05
N TRP A 124 10.79 -12.14 -18.34
CA TRP A 124 12.16 -12.33 -17.86
C TRP A 124 12.32 -13.41 -16.77
N LEU A 125 11.23 -13.80 -16.10
CA LEU A 125 11.22 -14.88 -15.09
C LEU A 125 10.96 -16.26 -15.70
N ILE A 126 10.53 -16.32 -16.96
CA ILE A 126 10.18 -17.57 -17.66
C ILE A 126 11.34 -18.04 -18.56
N GLU A 127 12.30 -17.16 -18.89
CA GLU A 127 13.60 -17.50 -19.50
C GLU A 127 14.62 -18.05 -18.49
#